data_AF-A0A7C9UZC2-F1
#
_entry.id   AF-A0A7C9UZC2-F1
#
_cell.length_a   1.000
_cell.length_b   1.000
_cell.length_c   1.000
_cell.angle_alpha   90.00
_cell.angle_beta   90.00
_cell.angle_gamma   90.00
#
_symmetry.space_group_name_H-M   'P 1'
#
loop_
_entity.id
_entity.type
_entity.pdbx_description
1 polymer ?
#
loop_
_entity_poly.entity_id
_entity_poly.type
_entity_poly.pdbx_seq_one_letter_code
_entity_poly.pdbx_strand_id
1 'polypeptide(L)' 'MFSKILLTVVVVAIIWFGFKYLQRIAELRAGRPSPPDAPHPPSAPTQSQTAQDLALCPRCATYRAPNQGPCGRKDCPY' A
#
# COMPACT_ATOMS: atom_id res chain seq x y z
N MET A 1 14.03 9.34 -38.34
CA MET A 1 12.77 9.39 -37.55
C MET A 1 12.50 8.11 -36.77
N PHE A 2 12.62 6.91 -37.36
CA PHE A 2 12.38 5.62 -36.69
C PHE A 2 13.28 5.32 -35.49
N SER A 3 14.57 5.65 -35.55
CA SER A 3 15.51 5.41 -34.44
C SER A 3 15.05 6.06 -33.12
N LYS A 4 14.47 7.26 -33.20
CA LYS A 4 13.99 8.02 -32.04
C LYS A 4 12.80 7.33 -31.37
N ILE A 5 11.91 6.72 -32.16
CA ILE A 5 10.76 5.94 -31.67
C ILE A 5 11.24 4.63 -31.05
N LEU A 6 12.16 3.94 -31.70
CA LEU A 6 12.71 2.67 -31.22
C LEU A 6 13.42 2.85 -29.87
N LEU A 7 14.18 3.93 -29.71
CA LEU A 7 14.84 4.28 -28.45
C LEU A 7 13.83 4.55 -27.34
N THR A 8 12.75 5.28 -27.62
CA THR A 8 11.70 5.55 -26.61
C THR A 8 11.00 4.27 -26.15
N VAL A 9 10.68 3.36 -27.07
CA VAL A 9 10.03 2.09 -26.72
C VAL A 9 10.96 1.22 -25.87
N VAL A 10 12.25 1.19 -26.21
CA VAL A 10 13.27 0.45 -25.44
C VAL A 10 13.41 1.00 -24.03
N VAL A 11 13.47 2.32 -23.85
CA VAL A 11 13.57 2.95 -22.52
C VAL A 11 12.35 2.63 -21.66
N VAL A 12 11.15 2.77 -22.22
CA VAL A 12 9.90 2.44 -21.50
C VAL A 12 9.87 0.95 -21.14
N ALA A 13 10.26 0.07 -22.06
CA ALA A 13 10.32 -1.36 -21.81
C ALA A 13 11.33 -1.70 -20.68
N ILE A 14 12.50 -1.06 -20.67
CA ILE A 14 13.51 -1.23 -19.61
C ILE A 14 12.97 -0.78 -18.25
N ILE A 15 12.31 0.37 -18.18
CA ILE A 15 11.74 0.87 -16.91
C ILE A 15 10.66 -0.10 -16.41
N TRP A 16 9.75 -0.53 -17.29
CA TRP A 16 8.68 -1.46 -16.94
C TRP A 16 9.21 -2.82 -16.47
N PHE A 17 10.12 -3.42 -17.24
CA PHE A 17 10.74 -4.69 -16.88
C PHE A 17 11.62 -4.57 -15.64
N GLY A 18 12.40 -3.49 -15.53
CA GLY A 18 13.23 -3.20 -14.37
C GLY A 18 12.39 -3.14 -13.11
N PHE A 19 11.34 -2.30 -13.09
CA PHE A 19 10.48 -2.16 -11.91
C PHE A 19 9.76 -3.47 -11.55
N LYS A 20 9.20 -4.16 -12.56
CA LYS A 20 8.52 -5.44 -12.36
C LYS A 20 9.44 -6.55 -11.85
N TYR A 21 10.69 -6.57 -12.31
CA TYR A 21 11.68 -7.56 -11.88
C TYR A 21 12.24 -7.22 -10.49
N LEU A 22 12.47 -5.94 -10.18
CA LEU A 22 12.86 -5.50 -8.84
C LEU A 22 11.76 -5.76 -7.80
N GLN A 23 10.48 -5.59 -8.13
CA GLN A 23 9.37 -5.95 -7.25
C GLN A 23 9.35 -7.45 -6.94
N ARG A 24 9.57 -8.31 -7.93
CA ARG A 24 9.70 -9.77 -7.74
C ARG A 24 10.89 -10.14 -6.86
N ILE A 25 12.03 -9.48 -7.03
CA ILE A 25 13.21 -9.69 -6.17
C ILE A 25 12.97 -9.15 -4.76
N ALA A 26 12.26 -8.04 -4.61
CA ALA A 26 11.91 -7.47 -3.31
C ALA A 26 11.00 -8.43 -2.52
N GLU A 27 10.03 -9.09 -3.16
CA GLU A 27 9.22 -10.15 -2.53
C GLU A 27 10.06 -11.34 -2.04
N LEU A 28 11.05 -11.77 -2.83
CA LEU A 28 11.99 -12.83 -2.44
C LEU A 28 12.99 -12.40 -1.36
N ARG A 29 13.37 -11.11 -1.34
CA ARG A 29 14.27 -10.52 -0.33
C ARG A 29 13.55 -10.05 0.93
N ALA A 30 12.23 -9.88 0.90
CA ALA A 30 11.40 -9.51 2.05
C ALA A 30 11.35 -10.59 3.15
N GLY A 31 11.89 -11.79 2.88
CA GLY A 31 12.27 -12.74 3.92
C GLY A 31 13.48 -12.32 4.76
N ARG A 32 14.15 -11.20 4.44
CA ARG A 32 15.20 -10.57 5.25
C ARG A 32 14.73 -9.17 5.70
N PRO A 33 14.76 -8.86 7.00
CA PRO A 33 14.24 -7.60 7.51
C PRO A 33 15.23 -6.45 7.22
N SER A 34 14.85 -5.46 6.41
CA SER A 34 15.39 -4.08 6.35
C SER A 34 14.72 -3.26 5.22
N PRO A 35 14.72 -1.91 5.28
CA PRO A 35 13.95 -0.98 6.13
C PRO A 35 12.74 -0.39 5.35
N PRO A 36 11.88 0.44 5.99
CA PRO A 36 10.50 0.69 5.56
C PRO A 36 10.39 1.90 4.60
N ASP A 37 10.40 1.67 3.29
CA ASP A 37 10.09 2.73 2.30
C ASP A 37 9.41 2.18 1.03
N ALA A 38 8.53 1.19 1.18
CA ALA A 38 7.68 0.71 0.09
C ALA A 38 6.21 0.75 0.50
N PRO A 39 5.31 1.42 -0.27
CA PRO A 39 3.88 1.36 -0.06
C PRO A 39 3.40 -0.09 -0.12
N HIS A 40 2.94 -0.60 1.02
CA HIS A 40 2.51 -1.99 1.17
C HIS A 40 1.15 -2.19 0.47
N PRO A 41 0.98 -3.20 -0.40
CA PRO A 41 -0.35 -3.63 -0.83
C PRO A 41 -1.10 -4.23 0.38
N PRO A 42 -2.45 -4.24 0.41
CA PRO A 42 -3.19 -4.62 1.61
C PRO A 42 -3.04 -6.12 1.84
N SER A 43 -2.10 -6.50 2.72
CA SER A 43 -1.98 -7.86 3.23
C SER A 43 -2.72 -7.96 4.56
N ALA A 44 -3.52 -9.02 4.67
CA ALA A 44 -4.34 -9.38 5.82
C ALA A 44 -3.54 -9.50 7.15
N PRO A 45 -4.21 -9.45 8.32
CA PRO A 45 -3.73 -8.75 9.50
C PRO A 45 -2.77 -9.60 10.34
N THR A 46 -1.50 -9.19 10.40
CA THR A 46 -0.61 -9.57 11.50
C THR A 46 -0.83 -8.59 12.64
N GLN A 47 -1.26 -9.12 13.78
CA GLN A 47 -1.37 -8.42 15.06
C GLN A 47 -0.01 -7.87 15.49
N SER A 48 0.38 -6.69 15.02
CA SER A 48 1.41 -5.87 15.65
C SER A 48 0.76 -4.65 16.28
N GLN A 49 0.65 -4.71 17.59
CA GLN A 49 0.16 -3.64 18.44
C GLN A 49 1.10 -2.45 18.34
N THR A 50 0.76 -1.43 17.52
CA THR A 50 1.05 0.00 17.76
C THR A 50 0.58 0.92 16.61
N ALA A 51 0.21 0.37 15.45
CA ALA A 51 -0.49 1.13 14.41
C ALA A 51 -1.72 0.35 13.94
N GLN A 52 -2.92 0.82 14.30
CA GLN A 52 -4.16 0.37 13.67
C GLN A 52 -4.51 1.33 12.53
N ASP A 53 -4.87 0.75 11.39
CA ASP A 53 -5.45 1.50 10.27
C ASP A 53 -6.79 2.11 10.69
N LEU A 54 -7.06 3.36 10.30
CA LEU A 54 -8.31 4.04 10.66
C LEU A 54 -9.40 3.67 9.66
N ALA A 55 -10.49 3.09 10.15
CA ALA A 55 -11.66 2.76 9.36
C ALA A 55 -12.69 3.89 9.39
N LEU A 56 -13.39 4.11 8.27
CA LEU A 56 -14.50 5.06 8.18
C LEU A 56 -15.74 4.52 8.90
N CYS A 57 -16.36 5.34 9.76
CA CYS A 57 -17.65 5.01 10.35
C CYS A 57 -18.77 5.12 9.29
N PRO A 58 -19.60 4.07 9.07
CA PRO A 58 -20.65 4.08 8.04
C PRO A 58 -21.83 5.02 8.35
N ARG A 59 -21.94 5.53 9.58
CA ARG A 59 -23.06 6.40 10.03
C ARG A 59 -22.72 7.88 9.94
N CYS A 60 -21.55 8.26 10.44
CA CYS A 60 -21.13 9.65 10.54
C CYS A 60 -19.89 10.00 9.69
N ALA A 61 -19.41 9.07 8.87
CA ALA A 61 -18.25 9.22 7.98
C ALA A 61 -16.97 9.73 8.69
N THR A 62 -16.82 9.46 9.99
CA THR A 62 -15.64 9.85 10.76
C THR A 62 -14.66 8.67 10.81
N TYR A 63 -13.36 8.93 10.62
CA TYR A 63 -12.30 7.93 10.73
C TYR A 63 -12.02 7.56 12.19
N ARG A 64 -12.02 6.26 12.51
CA ARG A 64 -11.83 5.72 13.86
C ARG A 64 -11.10 4.38 13.83
N ALA A 65 -10.52 3.99 14.96
CA ALA A 65 -9.93 2.67 15.07
C ALA A 65 -11.00 1.55 14.95
N PRO A 66 -10.71 0.47 14.20
CA PRO A 66 -11.60 -0.66 14.04
C PRO A 66 -11.75 -1.43 15.37
N ASN A 67 -12.89 -2.09 15.56
CA ASN A 67 -13.22 -2.93 16.74
C ASN A 67 -13.28 -2.20 18.10
N GLN A 68 -13.30 -0.87 18.10
CA GLN A 68 -13.39 -0.06 19.33
C GLN A 68 -14.85 0.34 19.58
N GLY A 69 -15.68 -0.59 20.05
CA GLY A 69 -17.03 -0.34 20.59
C GLY A 69 -17.97 0.54 19.74
N PRO A 70 -18.97 1.19 20.34
CA PRO A 70 -19.77 2.23 19.68
C PRO A 70 -18.92 3.46 19.32
N CYS A 71 -19.32 4.25 18.32
CA CYS A 71 -18.51 5.35 17.77
C CYS A 71 -18.08 6.43 18.79
N GLY A 72 -18.71 6.50 19.96
CA GLY A 72 -18.33 7.39 21.07
C GLY A 72 -18.57 8.89 20.82
N ARG A 73 -18.94 9.27 19.59
CA ARG A 73 -19.23 10.65 19.20
C ARG A 73 -20.66 11.01 19.58
N LYS A 74 -20.82 12.11 20.33
CA LYS A 74 -22.13 12.66 20.75
C LYS A 74 -23.06 12.99 19.57
N ASP A 75 -22.48 13.34 18.42
CA ASP A 75 -23.21 13.71 17.21
C ASP A 75 -23.36 12.55 16.21
N CYS A 76 -22.95 11.32 16.60
CA CYS A 76 -23.10 10.14 15.74
C CYS A 76 -24.43 9.43 16.05
N PRO A 77 -25.35 9.29 15.08
CA PRO A 77 -26.55 8.50 15.27
C PRO A 77 -26.15 7.01 15.34
N TYR A 78 -26.25 6.42 16.55
CA TYR A 78 -25.94 5.01 16.84
C TYR A 78 -26.57 4.07 15.80
#